data_AF-A0A1J3FHZ7-F1
#
_entry.id   AF-A0A1J3FHZ7-F1
#
_cell.length_a   1.000
_cell.length_b   1.000
_cell.length_c   1.000
_cell.angle_alpha   90.00
_cell.angle_beta   90.00
_cell.angle_gamma   90.00
#
_symmetry.space_group_name_H-M   'P 1'
#
loop_
_entity.id
_entity.type
_entity.pdbx_description
1 polymer ?
#
loop_
_entity_poly.entity_id
_entity_poly.type
_entity_poly.pdbx_seq_one_letter_code
_entity_poly.pdbx_strand_id
1 'polypeptide(L)'
;IDMMLLDGCFILMLFFFDSNRVSRDKSPDDPILNTPWILPTIRSDLLLLENQVPFILLETLFEASNKSSLGLKNVNELAFRFFNFSMDKPK
;
A
#
# COMPACT_ATOMS: atom_id res chain seq x y z
N ILE A 1 -13.11 -3.18 14.91
CA ILE A 1 -11.62 -3.18 15.03
C ILE A 1 -11.02 -4.10 13.99
N ASP A 2 -11.57 -5.31 13.82
CA ASP A 2 -11.07 -6.29 12.84
C ASP A 2 -11.04 -5.77 11.40
N MET A 3 -12.07 -5.00 10.98
CA MET A 3 -12.08 -4.38 9.65
C MET A 3 -10.91 -3.40 9.45
N MET A 4 -10.68 -2.48 10.39
CA MET A 4 -9.56 -1.53 10.29
C MET A 4 -8.20 -2.23 10.24
N LEU A 5 -8.03 -3.32 11.00
CA LEU A 5 -6.80 -4.12 10.98
C LEU A 5 -6.61 -4.78 9.61
N LEU A 6 -7.69 -5.35 9.05
CA LEU A 6 -7.67 -5.95 7.71
C LEU A 6 -7.36 -4.91 6.63
N ASP A 7 -7.99 -3.73 6.70
CA ASP A 7 -7.77 -2.61 5.79
C ASP A 7 -6.33 -2.11 5.88
N GLY A 8 -5.79 -1.99 7.10
CA GLY A 8 -4.39 -1.63 7.33
C GLY A 8 -3.41 -2.66 6.73
N CYS A 9 -3.68 -3.95 6.91
CA CYS A 9 -2.89 -5.03 6.30
C CYS A 9 -2.96 -4.98 4.77
N PHE A 10 -4.14 -4.72 4.21
CA PHE A 10 -4.35 -4.57 2.78
C PHE A 10 -3.56 -3.39 2.20
N ILE A 11 -3.63 -2.21 2.81
CA ILE A 11 -2.86 -1.02 2.42
C ILE A 11 -1.35 -1.31 2.47
N LEU A 12 -0.89 -1.96 3.55
CA LEU A 12 0.52 -2.28 3.70
C LEU A 12 1.00 -3.31 2.66
N MET A 13 0.15 -4.27 2.29
CA MET A 13 0.42 -5.23 1.22
C MET A 13 0.57 -4.52 -0.14
N LEU A 14 -0.30 -3.55 -0.44
CA LEU A 14 -0.21 -2.74 -1.66
C LEU A 14 1.10 -1.95 -1.73
N PHE A 15 1.54 -1.38 -0.60
CA PHE A 15 2.83 -0.68 -0.51
C PHE A 15 4.02 -1.61 -0.78
N PHE A 16 4.02 -2.83 -0.26
CA PHE A 16 5.07 -3.82 -0.54
C PHE A 16 5.06 -4.29 -1.99
N PHE A 17 3.86 -4.40 -2.59
CA PHE A 17 3.73 -4.75 -3.98
C PHE A 17 4.31 -3.66 -4.89
N ASP A 18 3.89 -2.40 -4.72
CA ASP A 18 4.35 -1.26 -5.53
C ASP A 18 5.86 -1.01 -5.41
N SER A 19 6.42 -1.33 -4.24
CA SER A 19 7.87 -1.25 -4.03
C SER A 19 8.68 -2.35 -4.74
N ASN A 20 8.02 -3.22 -5.53
CA ASN A 20 8.59 -4.38 -6.24
C ASN A 20 9.25 -5.39 -5.27
N ARG A 21 8.71 -5.46 -4.05
CA ARG A 21 9.22 -6.33 -2.98
C ARG A 21 8.40 -7.61 -2.83
N VAL A 22 7.23 -7.66 -3.44
CA VAL A 22 6.45 -8.87 -3.66
C VAL A 22 6.49 -9.19 -5.15
N SER A 23 7.05 -10.35 -5.51
CA SER A 23 7.09 -10.78 -6.92
C SER A 23 5.69 -10.99 -7.45
N ARG A 24 5.36 -10.34 -8.56
CA ARG A 24 4.12 -10.54 -9.32
C ARG A 24 3.91 -12.02 -9.73
N ASP A 25 4.99 -12.77 -9.84
CA ASP A 25 4.99 -14.21 -10.10
C ASP A 25 4.37 -15.05 -8.98
N LYS A 26 4.27 -14.53 -7.75
CA LYS A 26 3.64 -15.22 -6.63
C LYS A 26 2.11 -15.17 -6.67
N SER A 27 1.55 -14.27 -7.48
CA SER A 27 0.11 -14.04 -7.60
C SER A 27 -0.27 -13.64 -9.04
N PRO A 28 -0.02 -14.52 -10.02
CA PRO A 28 -0.18 -14.21 -11.45
C PRO A 28 -1.63 -13.97 -11.85
N ASP A 29 -2.60 -14.43 -11.06
CA ASP A 29 -4.05 -14.29 -11.32
C ASP A 29 -4.72 -13.20 -10.46
N ASP A 30 -3.94 -12.41 -9.73
CA ASP A 30 -4.50 -11.38 -8.85
C ASP A 30 -5.18 -10.27 -9.66
N PRO A 31 -6.50 -10.06 -9.50
CA PRO A 31 -7.25 -9.04 -10.23
C PRO A 31 -6.72 -7.64 -10.00
N ILE A 32 -6.21 -7.33 -8.81
CA ILE A 32 -5.66 -6.00 -8.46
C ILE A 32 -4.45 -5.70 -9.33
N LEU A 33 -3.68 -6.73 -9.66
CA LEU A 33 -2.47 -6.60 -10.46
C LEU A 33 -2.80 -6.60 -11.95
N ASN A 34 -3.70 -7.47 -12.37
CA ASN A 34 -3.98 -7.75 -13.77
C ASN A 34 -5.00 -6.81 -14.40
N THR A 35 -5.73 -6.06 -13.59
CA THR A 35 -6.75 -5.13 -14.08
C THR A 35 -6.19 -3.69 -14.05
N PRO A 36 -5.89 -3.08 -15.22
CA PRO A 36 -5.13 -1.83 -15.28
C PRO A 36 -5.73 -0.64 -14.51
N TRP A 37 -7.06 -0.61 -14.35
CA TRP A 37 -7.76 0.48 -13.67
C TRP A 37 -7.96 0.27 -12.18
N ILE A 38 -7.82 -0.96 -11.65
CA ILE A 38 -8.09 -1.23 -10.23
C ILE A 38 -7.09 -0.47 -9.33
N LEU A 39 -5.80 -0.55 -9.61
CA LEU A 39 -4.79 0.09 -8.77
C LEU A 39 -4.91 1.64 -8.75
N PRO A 40 -5.12 2.33 -9.89
CA PRO A 40 -5.48 3.75 -9.89
C PRO A 40 -6.74 4.06 -9.07
N THR A 41 -7.81 3.27 -9.21
CA THR A 41 -9.05 3.46 -8.45
C THR A 41 -8.82 3.33 -6.95
N ILE A 42 -8.08 2.31 -6.51
CA ILE A 42 -7.74 2.12 -5.09
C ILE A 42 -6.91 3.29 -4.56
N ARG A 43 -5.93 3.79 -5.32
CA ARG A 43 -5.13 4.97 -4.91
C ARG A 43 -6.00 6.19 -4.68
N SER A 44 -6.92 6.48 -5.60
CA SER A 44 -7.84 7.61 -5.47
C SER A 44 -8.78 7.45 -4.27
N ASP A 45 -9.27 6.23 -4.03
CA ASP A 45 -10.16 5.92 -2.93
C ASP A 45 -9.46 6.07 -1.56
N LEU A 46 -8.22 5.59 -1.42
CA LEU A 46 -7.40 5.76 -0.21
C LEU A 46 -7.03 7.21 0.11
N LEU A 47 -7.11 8.13 -0.87
CA LEU A 47 -6.90 9.55 -0.65
C LEU A 47 -8.14 10.27 -0.12
N LEU A 48 -9.33 9.66 -0.23
CA LEU A 48 -10.54 10.22 0.33
C LEU A 48 -10.47 10.19 1.87
N LEU A 49 -10.83 11.30 2.50
CA LEU A 49 -10.84 11.44 3.97
C LEU A 49 -11.75 10.41 4.65
N GLU A 50 -12.80 9.98 3.96
CA GLU A 50 -13.75 8.98 4.45
C GLU A 50 -13.14 7.57 4.56
N ASN A 51 -12.11 7.25 3.76
CA ASN A 51 -11.49 5.93 3.72
C ASN A 51 -10.11 5.87 4.40
N GLN A 52 -9.87 6.73 5.40
CA GLN A 52 -8.58 6.78 6.10
C GLN A 52 -8.49 5.78 7.24
N VAL A 53 -7.37 5.06 7.28
CA VAL A 53 -6.93 4.31 8.45
C VAL A 53 -5.98 5.15 9.31
N PRO A 54 -5.93 4.95 10.64
CA PRO A 54 -4.96 5.62 11.49
C PRO A 54 -3.53 5.30 11.07
N PHE A 55 -2.69 6.31 10.91
CA PHE A 55 -1.29 6.11 10.50
C PHE A 55 -0.50 5.23 11.47
N ILE A 56 -0.74 5.38 12.78
CA ILE A 56 -0.13 4.55 13.84
C ILE A 56 -0.42 3.06 13.63
N LEU A 57 -1.59 2.71 13.08
CA LEU A 57 -1.92 1.32 12.77
C LEU A 57 -1.00 0.79 11.66
N LEU A 58 -0.79 1.56 10.59
CA LEU A 58 0.11 1.18 9.50
C LEU A 58 1.56 1.05 9.98
N GLU A 59 2.02 1.95 10.86
CA GLU A 59 3.33 1.84 11.51
C GLU A 59 3.43 0.55 12.32
N THR A 60 2.46 0.27 13.19
CA THR A 60 2.45 -0.94 14.03
C THR A 60 2.46 -2.22 13.18
N LEU A 61 1.66 -2.28 12.13
CA LEU A 61 1.63 -3.42 11.20
C LEU A 61 2.95 -3.56 10.44
N PHE A 62 3.56 -2.44 10.03
CA PHE A 62 4.88 -2.44 9.40
C PHE A 62 5.96 -2.94 10.36
N GLU A 63 5.89 -2.59 11.64
CA GLU A 63 6.80 -3.10 12.67
C GLU A 63 6.65 -4.59 12.95
N ALA A 64 5.41 -5.08 12.96
CA ALA A 64 5.09 -6.49 13.09
C ALA A 64 5.45 -7.31 11.84
N SER A 65 5.57 -6.66 10.67
CA SER A 65 5.99 -7.31 9.43
C SER A 65 7.48 -7.68 9.46
N ASN A 66 7.87 -8.70 8.68
CA ASN A 66 9.24 -9.22 8.68
C ASN A 66 10.21 -8.25 7.95
N LYS A 67 10.61 -7.17 8.64
CA LYS A 67 11.46 -6.05 8.15
C LYS A 67 12.75 -6.52 7.44
N SER A 68 13.31 -7.65 7.88
CA SER A 68 14.61 -8.17 7.48
C SER A 68 14.70 -8.62 6.01
N SER A 69 13.57 -8.91 5.34
CA SER A 69 13.61 -9.36 3.94
C SER A 69 13.41 -8.24 2.90
N LEU A 70 12.97 -7.03 3.28
CA LEU A 70 12.61 -5.99 2.31
C LEU A 70 13.55 -4.76 2.28
N GLY A 71 14.46 -4.58 3.23
CA GLY A 71 15.40 -3.44 3.22
C GLY A 71 14.71 -2.06 3.20
N LEU A 72 13.56 -1.96 3.87
CA LEU A 72 12.69 -0.78 3.89
C LEU A 72 13.06 0.16 5.04
N LYS A 73 12.93 1.47 4.82
CA LYS A 73 13.29 2.47 5.83
C LYS A 73 12.11 2.86 6.73
N ASN A 74 10.91 3.11 6.18
CA ASN A 74 9.70 3.47 6.94
C ASN A 74 8.43 3.47 6.07
N VAL A 75 7.26 3.56 6.72
CA VAL A 75 5.93 3.63 6.08
C VAL A 75 5.75 4.88 5.21
N ASN A 76 6.37 6.01 5.59
CA ASN A 76 6.27 7.26 4.83
C ASN A 76 6.86 7.15 3.42
N GLU A 77 8.03 6.53 3.27
CA GLU A 77 8.67 6.34 1.96
C GLU A 77 7.81 5.45 1.05
N LEU A 78 7.23 4.39 1.62
CA LEU A 78 6.31 3.50 0.92
C LEU A 78 5.03 4.22 0.47
N ALA A 79 4.39 4.96 1.38
CA ALA A 79 3.20 5.73 1.08
C ALA A 79 3.47 6.79 0.00
N PHE A 80 4.57 7.55 0.14
CA PHE A 80 4.94 8.57 -0.83
C PHE A 80 5.16 7.97 -2.21
N ARG A 81 5.91 6.87 -2.31
CA ARG A 81 6.12 6.17 -3.58
C ARG A 81 4.80 5.68 -4.19
N PHE A 82 3.93 5.08 -3.38
CA PHE A 82 2.65 4.55 -3.82
C PHE A 82 1.73 5.65 -4.37
N PHE A 83 1.65 6.81 -3.70
CA PHE A 83 0.79 7.92 -4.10
C PHE A 83 1.44 8.91 -5.10
N ASN A 84 2.74 8.80 -5.38
CA ASN A 84 3.44 9.67 -6.34
C ASN A 84 2.85 9.62 -7.76
N PHE A 85 2.16 8.54 -8.11
CA PHE A 85 1.45 8.40 -9.39
C PHE A 85 0.05 9.04 -9.41
N SER A 86 -0.44 9.49 -8.25
CA SER A 86 -1.76 10.09 -8.08
C SER A 86 -1.71 11.59 -7.83
N MET A 87 -0.53 12.15 -7.59
CA MET A 87 -0.33 13.58 -7.35
C MET A 87 0.18 14.25 -8.63
N ASP A 88 -0.53 15.26 -9.11
CA ASP A 88 0.04 16.20 -10.08
C ASP A 88 1.23 16.88 -9.41
N LYS A 89 2.43 16.68 -9.96
CA LYS A 89 3.61 17.39 -9.45
C LYS A 89 3.41 18.87 -9.70
N PRO A 90 3.56 19.73 -8.68
CA PRO A 90 3.57 21.17 -8.92
C PRO A 90 4.69 21.48 -9.93
N LYS A 91 4.33 22.29 -10.95
CA LYS A 91 5.26 22.78 -11.96
C LYS A 91 6.35 23.66 -11.36
#